data_AF-A0A947HV66-F1
#
_entry.id   AF-A0A947HV66-F1
#
_cell.length_a   1.000
_cell.length_b   1.000
_cell.length_c   1.000
_cell.angle_alpha   90.00
_cell.angle_beta   90.00
_cell.angle_gamma   90.00
#
_symmetry.space_group_name_H-M   'P 1'
#
loop_
_entity.id
_entity.type
_entity.pdbx_description
1 polymer ?
#
loop_
_entity_poly.entity_id
_entity_poly.type
_entity_poly.pdbx_seq_one_letter_code
_entity_poly.pdbx_strand_id
1 'polypeptide(L)'
;MNMAARLVEARSYSADELLRAERKILAATEAIASRVARDGRPGLCVVASGVLSRMLDELGVWNYTAKSNLAIYFPRSVSVEPRYFYSIDTGQFVAPHAIVVAPPFTVVDVSVKHQMYDLDAMVRWLPPIAATKAFRPYRVTPNELVSPEARAALRMRGDTAQSFLSREKASMLEVMAQLPSRELALDGGRLGYGLIAVGGYQERLNDLHGKNCSIDGLTPMEIFEQDVLPRL
;
A
#
# COMPACT_ATOMS: atom_id res chain seq x y z
N MET A 1 6.64 -18.13 -1.39
CA MET A 1 5.17 -18.07 -1.18
C MET A 1 4.89 -17.56 0.24
N ASN A 2 4.08 -16.53 0.43
CA ASN A 2 3.77 -15.99 1.77
C ASN A 2 2.46 -16.58 2.30
N MET A 3 2.56 -17.62 3.14
CA MET A 3 1.40 -18.34 3.69
C MET A 3 0.53 -17.46 4.60
N ALA A 4 1.10 -16.44 5.25
CA ALA A 4 0.38 -15.56 6.15
C ALA A 4 -0.67 -14.73 5.40
N ALA A 5 -0.32 -14.13 4.25
CA ALA A 5 -1.27 -13.37 3.44
C ALA A 5 -2.46 -14.22 2.98
N ARG A 6 -2.20 -15.45 2.51
CA ARG A 6 -3.28 -16.37 2.11
C ARG A 6 -4.19 -16.75 3.27
N LEU A 7 -3.63 -16.91 4.47
CA LEU A 7 -4.41 -17.19 5.67
C LEU A 7 -5.32 -16.00 6.03
N VAL A 8 -4.81 -14.76 5.96
CA VAL A 8 -5.63 -13.56 6.19
C VAL A 8 -6.79 -13.47 5.20
N GLU A 9 -6.56 -13.75 3.92
CA GLU A 9 -7.61 -13.70 2.88
C GLU A 9 -8.66 -14.81 3.02
N ALA A 10 -8.24 -16.03 3.37
CA ALA A 10 -9.12 -17.20 3.37
C ALA A 10 -9.80 -17.46 4.72
N ARG A 11 -9.33 -16.84 5.81
CA ARG A 11 -9.87 -17.04 7.15
C ARG A 11 -11.29 -16.48 7.24
N SER A 12 -12.17 -17.27 7.85
CA SER A 12 -13.46 -16.77 8.33
C SER A 12 -13.26 -15.99 9.64
N TYR A 13 -13.88 -14.83 9.74
CA TYR A 13 -13.87 -13.98 10.93
C TYR A 13 -15.29 -13.86 11.49
N SER A 14 -15.42 -13.92 12.80
CA SER A 14 -16.68 -13.59 13.47
C SER A 14 -16.95 -12.08 13.43
N ALA A 15 -18.22 -11.69 13.51
CA ALA A 15 -18.60 -10.28 13.53
C ALA A 15 -17.99 -9.51 14.71
N ASP A 16 -17.86 -10.15 15.88
CA ASP A 16 -17.25 -9.56 17.06
C ASP A 16 -15.73 -9.39 16.92
N GLU A 17 -15.03 -10.35 16.30
CA GLU A 17 -13.61 -10.19 15.95
C GLU A 17 -13.42 -9.01 15.00
N LEU A 18 -14.24 -8.90 13.94
CA LEU A 18 -14.15 -7.81 12.96
C LEU A 18 -14.44 -6.44 13.59
N LEU A 19 -15.43 -6.35 14.49
CA LEU A 19 -15.76 -5.10 15.18
C LEU A 19 -14.61 -4.63 16.08
N ARG A 20 -14.01 -5.56 16.85
CA ARG A 20 -12.83 -5.26 17.69
C ARG A 20 -11.61 -4.92 16.86
N ALA A 21 -11.37 -5.63 15.76
CA ALA A 21 -10.29 -5.36 14.83
C ALA A 21 -10.44 -3.98 14.18
N GLU A 22 -11.64 -3.61 13.75
CA GLU A 22 -11.92 -2.32 13.14
C GLU A 22 -11.48 -1.15 14.02
N ARG A 23 -11.89 -1.15 15.31
CA ARG A 23 -11.51 -0.09 16.26
C ARG A 23 -9.98 0.03 16.36
N LYS A 24 -9.29 -1.11 16.50
CA LYS A 24 -7.83 -1.18 16.60
C LYS A 24 -7.13 -0.68 15.33
N ILE A 25 -7.64 -1.09 14.17
CA ILE A 25 -7.10 -0.69 12.86
C ILE A 25 -7.24 0.82 12.69
N LEU A 26 -8.41 1.39 12.97
CA LEU A 26 -8.63 2.84 12.84
C LEU A 26 -7.69 3.63 13.76
N ALA A 27 -7.57 3.25 15.03
CA ALA A 27 -6.68 3.91 15.98
C ALA A 27 -5.22 3.92 15.49
N ALA A 28 -4.70 2.77 15.06
CA ALA A 28 -3.32 2.67 14.55
C ALA A 28 -3.13 3.40 13.22
N THR A 29 -4.12 3.33 12.32
CA THR A 29 -4.10 3.98 11.01
C THR A 29 -4.06 5.50 11.14
N GLU A 30 -4.88 6.07 12.01
CA GLU A 30 -4.90 7.51 12.27
C GLU A 30 -3.60 8.01 12.91
N ALA A 31 -3.04 7.25 13.86
CA ALA A 31 -1.75 7.56 14.47
C ALA A 31 -0.64 7.65 13.40
N ILE A 32 -0.53 6.64 12.55
CA ILE A 32 0.49 6.60 11.50
C ILE A 32 0.25 7.68 10.45
N ALA A 33 -0.97 7.86 9.97
CA ALA A 33 -1.27 8.90 8.97
C ALA A 33 -0.92 10.30 9.49
N SER A 34 -1.19 10.57 10.77
CA SER A 34 -0.82 11.83 11.41
C SER A 34 0.70 12.03 11.47
N ARG A 35 1.46 10.97 11.80
CA ARG A 35 2.94 11.00 11.84
C ARG A 35 3.54 11.15 10.44
N VAL A 36 3.04 10.42 9.45
CA VAL A 36 3.49 10.54 8.05
C VAL A 36 3.28 11.96 7.53
N ALA A 37 2.15 12.58 7.86
CA ALA A 37 1.86 13.96 7.47
C ALA A 37 2.82 14.99 8.10
N ARG A 38 3.28 14.75 9.34
CA ARG A 38 4.28 15.61 10.02
C ARG A 38 5.70 15.38 9.52
N ASP A 39 6.05 14.13 9.25
CA ASP A 39 7.39 13.75 8.78
C ASP A 39 7.71 14.43 7.44
N GLY A 40 6.75 14.42 6.51
CA GLY A 40 6.86 15.12 5.23
C GLY A 40 7.88 14.54 4.25
N ARG A 41 8.69 13.55 4.63
CA ARG A 41 9.57 12.85 3.69
C ARG A 41 8.75 12.07 2.65
N PRO A 42 9.08 12.15 1.35
CA PRO A 42 8.46 11.31 0.33
C PRO A 42 8.92 9.85 0.47
N GLY A 43 8.16 8.91 -0.10
CA GLY A 43 8.55 7.50 -0.18
C GLY A 43 8.43 6.72 1.13
N LEU A 44 7.72 7.25 2.13
CA LEU A 44 7.48 6.56 3.40
C LEU A 44 6.52 5.37 3.33
N CYS A 45 5.92 5.07 2.17
CA CYS A 45 4.87 4.06 2.05
C CYS A 45 5.28 2.69 2.61
N VAL A 46 6.51 2.24 2.34
CA VAL A 46 7.06 0.97 2.83
C VAL A 46 7.23 1.00 4.35
N VAL A 47 7.80 2.07 4.90
CA VAL A 47 8.03 2.22 6.34
C VAL A 47 6.70 2.32 7.07
N ALA A 48 5.81 3.21 6.62
CA ALA A 48 4.51 3.44 7.22
C ALA A 48 3.64 2.17 7.22
N SER A 49 3.59 1.44 6.10
CA SER A 49 2.85 0.17 6.04
C SER A 49 3.48 -0.91 6.91
N GLY A 50 4.81 -0.99 6.93
CA GLY A 50 5.55 -1.94 7.77
C GLY A 50 5.31 -1.71 9.25
N VAL A 51 5.46 -0.46 9.71
CA VAL A 51 5.23 -0.06 11.10
C VAL A 51 3.77 -0.29 11.50
N LEU A 52 2.81 0.14 10.67
CA LEU A 52 1.40 -0.09 10.91
C LEU A 52 1.11 -1.59 11.08
N SER A 53 1.62 -2.44 10.20
CA SER A 53 1.46 -3.89 10.32
C SER A 53 2.01 -4.46 11.62
N ARG A 54 3.19 -4.01 12.08
CA ARG A 54 3.73 -4.47 13.37
C ARG A 54 2.89 -4.00 14.55
N MET A 55 2.33 -2.78 14.51
CA MET A 55 1.38 -2.32 15.53
C MET A 55 0.11 -3.18 15.55
N LEU A 56 -0.41 -3.54 14.37
CA LEU A 56 -1.58 -4.42 14.28
C LEU A 56 -1.29 -5.82 14.82
N ASP A 57 -0.09 -6.36 14.61
CA ASP A 57 0.34 -7.62 15.21
C ASP A 57 0.34 -7.55 16.74
N GLU A 58 0.90 -6.49 17.34
CA GLU A 58 0.87 -6.28 18.81
C GLU A 58 -0.56 -6.15 19.35
N LEU A 59 -1.48 -5.61 18.55
CA LEU A 59 -2.90 -5.52 18.88
C LEU A 59 -3.68 -6.83 18.66
N GLY A 60 -3.02 -7.88 18.18
CA GLY A 60 -3.63 -9.18 17.88
C GLY A 60 -4.56 -9.13 16.66
N VAL A 61 -4.32 -8.23 15.71
CA VAL A 61 -5.10 -8.05 14.48
C VAL A 61 -4.41 -8.76 13.32
N TRP A 62 -5.12 -9.69 12.69
CA TRP A 62 -4.65 -10.35 11.47
C TRP A 62 -4.47 -9.35 10.34
N ASN A 63 -3.28 -9.30 9.76
CA ASN A 63 -2.96 -8.38 8.67
C ASN A 63 -1.77 -8.89 7.85
N TYR A 64 -1.52 -8.24 6.72
CA TYR A 64 -0.24 -8.33 6.00
C TYR A 64 0.05 -7.04 5.24
N THR A 65 1.32 -6.82 4.93
CA THR A 65 1.78 -5.74 4.06
C THR A 65 1.95 -6.22 2.63
N ALA A 66 1.41 -5.46 1.68
CA ALA A 66 1.57 -5.71 0.27
C ALA A 66 2.35 -4.58 -0.38
N LYS A 67 3.36 -4.93 -1.18
CA LYS A 67 3.89 -4.02 -2.20
C LYS A 67 2.86 -3.99 -3.33
N SER A 68 2.56 -2.80 -3.81
CA SER A 68 1.59 -2.62 -4.88
C SER A 68 2.12 -1.70 -5.97
N ASN A 69 1.73 -1.96 -7.21
CA ASN A 69 1.62 -0.86 -8.17
C ASN A 69 0.35 -0.08 -7.86
N LEU A 70 0.37 1.21 -8.16
CA LEU A 70 -0.74 2.10 -7.89
C LEU A 70 -1.10 2.88 -9.15
N ALA A 71 -2.38 2.80 -9.53
CA ALA A 71 -2.98 3.64 -10.56
C ALA A 71 -3.98 4.59 -9.90
N ILE A 72 -3.83 5.89 -10.14
CA ILE A 72 -4.70 6.93 -9.58
C ILE A 72 -5.42 7.61 -10.73
N TYR A 73 -6.73 7.42 -10.76
CA TYR A 73 -7.62 8.06 -11.72
C TYR A 73 -8.30 9.22 -11.03
N PHE A 74 -7.82 10.42 -11.34
CA PHE A 74 -8.40 11.65 -10.81
C PHE A 74 -9.68 12.05 -11.56
N PRO A 75 -10.55 12.87 -10.96
CA PRO A 75 -11.57 13.60 -11.69
C PRO A 75 -10.90 14.47 -12.75
N ARG A 76 -11.58 14.67 -13.89
CA ARG A 76 -11.06 15.52 -15.00
C ARG A 76 -10.74 16.95 -14.58
N SER A 77 -11.38 17.46 -13.53
CA SER A 77 -11.08 18.79 -12.95
C SER A 77 -9.73 18.86 -12.23
N VAL A 78 -9.14 17.72 -11.88
CA VAL A 78 -7.85 17.61 -11.19
C VAL A 78 -6.75 17.19 -12.17
N SER A 79 -7.00 16.14 -12.97
CA SER A 79 -6.09 15.71 -14.03
C SER A 79 -6.85 14.97 -15.13
N VAL A 80 -6.45 15.18 -16.38
CA VAL A 80 -6.97 14.43 -17.53
C VAL A 80 -6.28 13.08 -17.71
N GLU A 81 -5.02 12.97 -17.27
CA GLU A 81 -4.24 11.74 -17.30
C GLU A 81 -4.18 11.09 -15.91
N PRO A 82 -4.23 9.76 -15.81
CA PRO A 82 -3.99 9.06 -14.55
C PRO A 82 -2.54 9.19 -14.10
N ARG A 83 -2.30 9.09 -12.78
CA ARG A 83 -0.95 8.96 -12.22
C ARG A 83 -0.66 7.50 -11.92
N TYR A 84 0.53 7.04 -12.29
CA TYR A 84 0.96 5.67 -12.07
C TYR A 84 2.23 5.60 -11.25
N PHE A 85 2.28 4.64 -10.33
CA PHE A 85 3.48 4.20 -9.64
C PHE A 85 3.81 2.80 -10.16
N TYR A 86 4.72 2.75 -11.13
CA TYR A 86 5.01 1.56 -11.92
C TYR A 86 5.88 0.54 -11.18
N SER A 87 5.60 -0.75 -11.37
CA SER A 87 6.43 -1.86 -10.88
C SER A 87 7.78 -1.96 -11.56
N ILE A 88 7.80 -1.67 -12.86
CA ILE A 88 8.97 -1.77 -13.73
C ILE A 88 9.17 -0.39 -14.33
N ASP A 89 10.22 0.29 -13.86
CA ASP A 89 10.57 1.63 -14.31
C ASP A 89 12.09 1.80 -14.29
N THR A 90 12.56 2.92 -14.83
CA THR A 90 13.98 3.28 -14.98
C THR A 90 14.60 3.86 -13.70
N GLY A 91 13.77 4.28 -12.75
CA GLY A 91 14.21 4.77 -11.43
C GLY A 91 14.65 3.66 -10.47
N GLN A 92 15.36 4.05 -9.40
CA GLN A 92 15.73 3.17 -8.29
C GLN A 92 14.74 3.37 -7.14
N PHE A 93 13.93 2.36 -6.85
CA PHE A 93 12.99 2.36 -5.72
C PHE A 93 12.80 0.95 -5.17
N VAL A 94 12.44 0.87 -3.88
CA VAL A 94 12.28 -0.42 -3.15
C VAL A 94 10.93 -1.08 -3.45
N ALA A 95 9.90 -0.26 -3.69
CA ALA A 95 8.55 -0.65 -4.10
C ALA A 95 7.88 0.54 -4.79
N PRO A 96 6.96 0.32 -5.75
CA PRO A 96 6.22 1.43 -6.35
C PRO A 96 5.32 2.10 -5.31
N HIS A 97 4.67 1.27 -4.52
CA HIS A 97 3.86 1.66 -3.37
C HIS A 97 3.72 0.50 -2.37
N ALA A 98 3.21 0.78 -1.18
CA ALA A 98 2.91 -0.24 -0.17
C ALA A 98 1.64 0.10 0.61
N ILE A 99 0.89 -0.94 0.94
CA ILE A 99 -0.36 -0.86 1.72
C ILE A 99 -0.41 -1.95 2.79
N VAL A 100 -1.35 -1.81 3.72
CA VAL A 100 -1.74 -2.86 4.65
C VAL A 100 -3.09 -3.43 4.26
N VAL A 101 -3.24 -4.74 4.39
CA VAL A 101 -4.54 -5.44 4.33
C VAL A 101 -4.81 -5.99 5.71
N ALA A 102 -5.94 -5.58 6.31
CA ALA A 102 -6.31 -5.97 7.67
C ALA A 102 -7.84 -6.01 7.80
N PRO A 103 -8.47 -7.20 7.86
CA PRO A 103 -9.93 -7.31 7.99
C PRO A 103 -10.48 -6.55 9.20
N PRO A 104 -11.59 -5.79 9.04
CA PRO A 104 -12.51 -5.81 7.90
C PRO A 104 -12.10 -4.93 6.71
N PHE A 105 -10.97 -4.22 6.77
CA PHE A 105 -10.49 -3.40 5.67
C PHE A 105 -9.74 -4.24 4.62
N THR A 106 -10.13 -4.06 3.36
CA THR A 106 -9.49 -4.69 2.20
C THR A 106 -8.30 -3.87 1.71
N VAL A 107 -8.25 -2.58 2.02
CA VAL A 107 -7.11 -1.70 1.79
C VAL A 107 -7.01 -0.74 2.96
N VAL A 108 -5.81 -0.53 3.47
CA VAL A 108 -5.44 0.55 4.38
C VAL A 108 -4.15 1.18 3.86
N ASP A 109 -4.25 2.44 3.46
CA ASP A 109 -3.14 3.22 2.94
C ASP A 109 -3.08 4.59 3.62
N VAL A 110 -2.01 4.80 4.35
CA VAL A 110 -1.73 5.98 5.18
C VAL A 110 -0.75 6.94 4.52
N SER A 111 -0.36 6.67 3.28
CA SER A 111 0.78 7.33 2.63
C SER A 111 0.51 7.80 1.22
N VAL A 112 -0.60 7.40 0.58
CA VAL A 112 -0.93 7.80 -0.80
C VAL A 112 -0.82 9.30 -1.00
N LYS A 113 -1.43 10.11 -0.12
CA LYS A 113 -1.39 11.58 -0.23
C LYS A 113 0.02 12.18 -0.19
N HIS A 114 0.98 11.46 0.39
CA HIS A 114 2.34 11.92 0.66
C HIS A 114 3.37 11.35 -0.33
N GLN A 115 2.92 10.82 -1.46
CA GLN A 115 3.80 10.46 -2.57
C GLN A 115 4.18 11.67 -3.42
N MET A 116 5.09 11.49 -4.38
CA MET A 116 5.49 12.54 -5.32
C MET A 116 4.43 12.74 -6.41
N TYR A 117 3.85 13.94 -6.43
CA TYR A 117 2.84 14.37 -7.41
C TYR A 117 3.30 15.62 -8.15
N ASP A 118 2.85 15.75 -9.40
CA ASP A 118 3.27 16.87 -10.26
C ASP A 118 2.44 18.14 -10.01
N LEU A 119 1.23 18.00 -9.43
CA LEU A 119 0.29 19.10 -9.18
C LEU A 119 -0.22 19.05 -7.73
N ASP A 120 -0.24 20.20 -7.05
CA ASP A 120 -0.83 20.31 -5.71
C ASP A 120 -2.31 19.92 -5.67
N ALA A 121 -3.04 20.09 -6.78
CA ALA A 121 -4.43 19.70 -6.89
C ALA A 121 -4.61 18.17 -6.71
N MET A 122 -3.65 17.36 -7.15
CA MET A 122 -3.64 15.91 -6.94
C MET A 122 -3.52 15.57 -5.46
N VAL A 123 -2.57 16.22 -4.77
CA VAL A 123 -2.35 16.06 -3.32
C VAL A 123 -3.60 16.48 -2.54
N ARG A 124 -4.23 17.60 -2.91
CA ARG A 124 -5.44 18.09 -2.24
C ARG A 124 -6.62 17.13 -2.39
N TRP A 125 -6.79 16.53 -3.56
CA TRP A 125 -7.90 15.59 -3.82
C TRP A 125 -7.75 14.26 -3.06
N LEU A 126 -6.51 13.78 -2.86
CA LEU A 126 -6.29 12.52 -2.16
C LEU A 126 -6.62 12.61 -0.67
N PRO A 127 -7.26 11.59 -0.07
CA PRO A 127 -7.54 11.57 1.35
C PRO A 127 -6.24 11.31 2.15
N PRO A 128 -6.13 11.81 3.40
CA PRO A 128 -5.00 11.48 4.28
C PRO A 128 -4.89 9.97 4.56
N ILE A 129 -6.04 9.28 4.61
CA ILE A 129 -6.15 7.83 4.77
C ILE A 129 -7.05 7.31 3.66
N ALA A 130 -6.53 6.42 2.83
CA ALA A 130 -7.30 5.67 1.85
C ALA A 130 -7.57 4.27 2.42
N ALA A 131 -8.74 4.09 3.04
CA ALA A 131 -9.16 2.81 3.60
C ALA A 131 -10.56 2.43 3.11
N THR A 132 -10.79 1.14 2.84
CA THR A 132 -12.10 0.63 2.44
C THR A 132 -12.32 -0.78 2.98
N LYS A 133 -13.57 -1.08 3.35
CA LYS A 133 -14.03 -2.44 3.67
C LYS A 133 -14.60 -3.17 2.45
N ALA A 134 -14.98 -2.41 1.42
CA ALA A 134 -15.54 -2.99 0.22
C ALA A 134 -14.42 -3.67 -0.60
N PHE A 135 -14.64 -4.92 -0.98
CA PHE A 135 -13.80 -5.56 -1.98
C PHE A 135 -14.34 -5.24 -3.37
N ARG A 136 -13.54 -4.55 -4.18
CA ARG A 136 -13.81 -4.30 -5.59
C ARG A 136 -12.63 -4.81 -6.41
N PRO A 137 -12.82 -5.82 -7.28
CA PRO A 137 -11.72 -6.36 -8.07
C PRO A 137 -11.22 -5.29 -9.05
N TYR A 138 -9.90 -5.18 -9.17
CA TYR A 138 -9.25 -4.30 -10.12
C TYR A 138 -8.45 -5.12 -11.12
N ARG A 139 -8.49 -4.77 -12.40
CA ARG A 139 -7.69 -5.44 -13.44
C ARG A 139 -6.51 -4.57 -13.83
N VAL A 140 -5.35 -4.90 -13.29
CA VAL A 140 -4.10 -4.23 -13.65
C VAL A 140 -3.70 -4.61 -15.08
N THR A 141 -3.34 -3.63 -15.89
CA THR A 141 -2.82 -3.87 -17.24
C THR A 141 -1.28 -3.86 -17.28
N PRO A 142 -0.64 -4.50 -18.27
CA PRO A 142 0.81 -4.41 -18.45
C PRO A 142 1.33 -2.96 -18.57
N ASN A 143 0.51 -2.06 -19.13
CA ASN A 143 0.86 -0.65 -19.28
C ASN A 143 0.82 0.14 -17.95
N GLU A 144 0.16 -0.41 -16.92
CA GLU A 144 0.14 0.15 -15.56
C GLU A 144 1.23 -0.44 -14.67
N LEU A 145 1.84 -1.54 -15.10
CA LEU A 145 2.98 -2.16 -14.43
C LEU A 145 4.31 -1.64 -14.95
N VAL A 146 4.39 -1.31 -16.24
CA VAL A 146 5.64 -0.95 -16.93
C VAL A 146 5.57 0.47 -17.45
N SER A 147 6.51 1.31 -17.02
CA SER A 147 6.54 2.73 -17.41
C SER A 147 6.67 2.93 -18.92
N PRO A 148 6.21 4.07 -19.47
CA PRO A 148 6.36 4.38 -20.90
C PRO A 148 7.80 4.24 -21.41
N GLU A 149 8.79 4.66 -20.63
CA GLU A 149 10.21 4.63 -20.92
C GLU A 149 10.71 3.19 -20.97
N ALA A 150 10.38 2.37 -19.95
CA ALA A 150 10.72 0.95 -19.95
C ALA A 150 10.06 0.21 -21.12
N ARG A 151 8.81 0.54 -21.47
CA ARG A 151 8.13 -0.03 -22.65
C ARG A 151 8.78 0.41 -23.96
N ALA A 152 9.28 1.63 -24.07
CA ALA A 152 10.04 2.08 -25.24
C ALA A 152 11.35 1.30 -25.38
N ALA A 153 12.07 1.10 -24.28
CA ALA A 153 13.31 0.32 -24.26
C ALA A 153 13.08 -1.16 -24.65
N LEU A 154 12.00 -1.79 -24.18
CA LEU A 154 11.62 -3.15 -24.58
C LEU A 154 11.30 -3.22 -26.09
N ARG A 155 10.54 -2.25 -26.61
CA ARG A 155 10.22 -2.18 -28.04
C ARG A 155 11.46 -2.08 -28.93
N MET A 156 12.48 -1.31 -28.52
CA MET A 156 13.74 -1.23 -29.26
C MET A 156 14.50 -2.56 -29.34
N ARG A 157 14.20 -3.51 -28.44
CA ARG A 157 14.78 -4.85 -28.42
C ARG A 157 13.86 -5.90 -29.07
N GLY A 158 12.77 -5.49 -29.71
CA GLY A 158 11.78 -6.40 -30.29
C GLY A 158 10.94 -7.14 -29.26
N ASP A 159 10.86 -6.64 -28.01
CA ASP A 159 10.09 -7.25 -26.93
C ASP A 159 8.84 -6.41 -26.58
N THR A 160 7.89 -7.00 -25.86
CA THR A 160 6.69 -6.32 -25.35
C THR A 160 6.66 -6.35 -23.82
N ALA A 161 5.90 -5.43 -23.21
CA ALA A 161 5.68 -5.47 -21.76
C ALA A 161 5.10 -6.81 -21.31
N GLN A 162 4.16 -7.37 -22.07
CA GLN A 162 3.51 -8.64 -21.74
C GLN A 162 4.51 -9.80 -21.75
N SER A 163 5.27 -9.97 -22.83
CA SER A 163 6.26 -11.05 -22.95
C SER A 163 7.39 -10.91 -21.94
N PHE A 164 7.86 -9.68 -21.69
CA PHE A 164 8.83 -9.41 -20.63
C PHE A 164 8.31 -9.81 -19.25
N LEU A 165 7.10 -9.37 -18.87
CA LEU A 165 6.52 -9.69 -17.56
C LEU A 165 6.34 -11.20 -17.37
N SER A 166 5.83 -11.90 -18.39
CA SER A 166 5.64 -13.35 -18.33
C SER A 166 6.96 -14.12 -18.17
N ARG A 167 8.05 -13.64 -18.76
CA ARG A 167 9.36 -14.32 -18.70
C ARG A 167 10.17 -13.95 -17.46
N GLU A 168 10.29 -12.65 -17.17
CA GLU A 168 11.22 -12.11 -16.17
C GLU A 168 10.55 -11.84 -14.82
N LYS A 169 9.22 -11.76 -14.79
CA LYS A 169 8.44 -11.38 -13.60
C LYS A 169 7.31 -12.39 -13.30
N ALA A 170 7.50 -13.65 -13.68
CA ALA A 170 6.53 -14.73 -13.48
C ALA A 170 6.08 -14.85 -12.01
N SER A 171 7.01 -14.74 -11.04
CA SER A 171 6.68 -14.80 -9.61
C SER A 171 5.80 -13.64 -9.14
N MET A 172 6.00 -12.44 -9.70
CA MET A 172 5.14 -11.28 -9.45
C MET A 172 3.72 -11.55 -9.97
N LEU A 173 3.60 -12.07 -11.18
CA LEU A 173 2.31 -12.41 -11.79
C LEU A 173 1.59 -13.52 -11.01
N GLU A 174 2.33 -14.48 -10.46
CA GLU A 174 1.80 -15.53 -9.60
C GLU A 174 1.19 -14.95 -8.31
N VAL A 175 1.87 -13.98 -7.68
CA VAL A 175 1.32 -13.26 -6.51
C VAL A 175 0.04 -12.52 -6.89
N MET A 176 0.03 -11.77 -8.01
CA MET A 176 -1.14 -11.04 -8.47
C MET A 176 -2.34 -11.95 -8.78
N ALA A 177 -2.09 -13.20 -9.20
CA ALA A 177 -3.13 -14.19 -9.44
C ALA A 177 -3.71 -14.76 -8.13
N GLN A 178 -2.89 -14.89 -7.08
CA GLN A 178 -3.31 -15.42 -5.78
C GLN A 178 -3.94 -14.36 -4.86
N LEU A 179 -3.46 -13.11 -4.97
CA LEU A 179 -3.92 -11.99 -4.17
C LEU A 179 -4.55 -10.96 -5.12
N PRO A 180 -5.89 -10.96 -5.23
CA PRO A 180 -6.54 -10.16 -6.25
C PRO A 180 -6.32 -8.66 -5.99
N SER A 181 -6.07 -7.95 -7.09
CA SER A 181 -5.92 -6.50 -7.11
C SER A 181 -7.24 -5.81 -6.76
N ARG A 182 -7.15 -4.62 -6.17
CA ARG A 182 -8.28 -3.97 -5.47
C ARG A 182 -8.46 -2.55 -5.91
N GLU A 183 -9.71 -2.11 -5.95
CA GLU A 183 -10.08 -0.73 -6.22
C GLU A 183 -10.67 -0.07 -4.96
N LEU A 184 -10.26 1.18 -4.73
CA LEU A 184 -10.91 2.09 -3.80
C LEU A 184 -11.53 3.24 -4.60
N ALA A 185 -12.86 3.36 -4.55
CA ALA A 185 -13.58 4.44 -5.19
C ALA A 185 -13.49 5.73 -4.34
N LEU A 186 -13.24 6.86 -5.00
CA LEU A 186 -13.22 8.20 -4.42
C LEU A 186 -14.21 9.09 -5.18
N ASP A 187 -14.49 10.28 -4.65
CA ASP A 187 -15.40 11.21 -5.34
C ASP A 187 -14.82 11.64 -6.70
N GLY A 188 -15.53 11.28 -7.77
CA GLY A 188 -15.14 11.52 -9.16
C GLY A 188 -13.89 10.77 -9.65
N GLY A 189 -13.35 9.82 -8.88
CA GLY A 189 -12.11 9.12 -9.21
C GLY A 189 -11.93 7.78 -8.50
N ARG A 190 -10.75 7.18 -8.60
CA ARG A 190 -10.47 5.88 -7.98
C ARG A 190 -8.97 5.61 -7.84
N LEU A 191 -8.64 4.71 -6.92
CA LEU A 191 -7.31 4.15 -6.70
C LEU A 191 -7.33 2.66 -7.05
N GLY A 192 -6.46 2.22 -7.95
CA GLY A 192 -6.27 0.81 -8.32
C GLY A 192 -4.95 0.30 -7.74
N TYR A 193 -5.04 -0.68 -6.83
CA TYR A 193 -3.89 -1.31 -6.17
C TYR A 193 -3.67 -2.70 -6.75
N GLY A 194 -2.56 -2.90 -7.46
CA GLY A 194 -2.16 -4.22 -7.90
C GLY A 194 -1.16 -4.85 -6.95
N LEU A 195 -1.51 -5.96 -6.31
CA LEU A 195 -0.67 -6.57 -5.28
C LEU A 195 0.42 -7.42 -5.93
N ILE A 196 1.64 -6.89 -5.99
CA ILE A 196 2.75 -7.47 -6.76
C ILE A 196 3.70 -8.32 -5.91
N ALA A 197 3.73 -8.08 -4.60
CA ALA A 197 4.50 -8.86 -3.64
C ALA A 197 3.95 -8.67 -2.23
N VAL A 198 4.24 -9.61 -1.34
CA VAL A 198 3.96 -9.49 0.10
C VAL A 198 5.29 -9.36 0.82
N GLY A 199 5.40 -8.37 1.71
CA GLY A 199 6.64 -8.15 2.47
C GLY A 199 6.58 -6.90 3.32
N GLY A 200 7.34 -6.90 4.41
CA GLY A 200 7.38 -5.88 5.45
C GLY A 200 8.45 -6.26 6.48
N TYR A 201 8.42 -5.64 7.67
CA TYR A 201 9.30 -6.02 8.76
C TYR A 201 8.98 -7.44 9.27
N GLN A 202 10.02 -8.21 9.54
CA GLN A 202 9.90 -9.55 10.15
C GLN A 202 10.05 -9.49 11.67
N GLU A 203 10.75 -8.46 12.13
CA GLU A 203 11.02 -8.14 13.52
C GLU A 203 9.72 -7.74 14.25
N ARG A 204 9.70 -7.88 15.58
CA ARG A 204 8.57 -7.42 16.39
C ARG A 204 8.58 -5.90 16.46
N LEU A 205 7.45 -5.30 16.85
CA LEU A 205 7.35 -3.84 16.96
C LEU A 205 8.43 -3.26 17.89
N ASN A 206 8.63 -3.90 19.05
CA ASN A 206 9.62 -3.49 20.02
C ASN A 206 11.06 -3.77 19.59
N ASP A 207 11.33 -4.42 18.45
CA ASP A 207 12.70 -4.61 17.95
C ASP A 207 13.05 -3.57 16.86
N LEU A 208 12.08 -2.76 16.44
CA LEU A 208 12.25 -1.72 15.43
C LEU A 208 12.78 -0.42 16.04
N HIS A 209 14.11 -0.32 16.19
CA HIS A 209 14.76 0.86 16.82
C HIS A 209 15.60 1.73 15.86
N GLY A 210 15.70 1.36 14.59
CA GLY A 210 16.53 2.05 13.62
C GLY A 210 15.92 3.35 13.08
N LYS A 211 16.77 4.32 12.69
CA LYS A 211 16.31 5.54 11.97
C LYS A 211 15.52 5.24 10.69
N ASN A 212 15.73 4.05 10.11
CA ASN A 212 15.07 3.59 8.89
C ASN A 212 13.63 3.11 9.11
N CYS A 213 13.21 2.90 10.37
CA CYS A 213 11.83 2.59 10.73
C CYS A 213 11.15 3.72 11.51
N SER A 214 11.85 4.83 11.77
CA SER A 214 11.29 6.00 12.45
C SER A 214 10.42 6.84 11.52
N ILE A 215 9.34 7.39 12.07
CA ILE A 215 8.43 8.32 11.40
C ILE A 215 8.28 9.53 12.32
N ASP A 216 8.49 10.74 11.78
CA ASP A 216 8.41 11.99 12.54
C ASP A 216 9.38 12.02 13.74
N GLY A 217 10.57 11.44 13.54
CA GLY A 217 11.61 11.34 14.56
C GLY A 217 11.35 10.31 15.67
N LEU A 218 10.17 9.68 15.70
CA LEU A 218 9.81 8.67 16.69
C LEU A 218 10.02 7.25 16.18
N THR A 219 10.41 6.37 17.10
CA THR A 219 10.41 4.93 16.88
C THR A 219 8.98 4.38 16.78
N PRO A 220 8.79 3.24 16.10
CA PRO A 220 7.52 2.51 16.07
C PRO A 220 6.89 2.28 17.45
N MET A 221 7.68 1.91 18.46
CA MET A 221 7.16 1.68 19.81
C MET A 221 6.70 2.98 20.48
N GLU A 222 7.44 4.07 20.33
CA GLU A 222 7.02 5.38 20.86
C GLU A 222 5.69 5.85 20.24
N ILE A 223 5.52 5.70 18.92
CA ILE A 223 4.24 6.03 18.26
C ILE A 223 3.12 5.15 18.81
N PHE A 224 3.39 3.86 19.04
CA PHE A 224 2.39 2.92 19.55
C PHE A 224 1.91 3.30 20.96
N GLU A 225 2.86 3.60 21.86
CA GLU A 225 2.56 3.98 23.24
C GLU A 225 1.89 5.35 23.34
N GLN A 226 2.35 6.32 22.55
CA GLN A 226 1.88 7.72 22.64
C GLN A 226 0.57 7.97 21.88
N ASP A 227 0.39 7.33 20.72
CA ASP A 227 -0.69 7.70 19.79
C ASP A 227 -1.73 6.60 19.60
N VAL A 228 -1.39 5.32 19.83
CA VAL A 228 -2.29 4.18 19.60
C VAL A 228 -2.95 3.71 20.88
N LEU A 229 -2.19 3.27 21.88
CA LEU A 229 -2.72 2.72 23.14
C LEU A 229 -3.74 3.64 23.84
N PRO A 230 -3.55 4.98 23.91
CA PRO A 230 -4.51 5.88 24.57
C PRO A 230 -5.89 5.94 23.91
N ARG A 231 -6.05 5.39 22.69
CA ARG A 231 -7.30 5.41 21.91
C ARG A 231 -8.09 4.09 22.00
N LEU A 232 -7.51 3.06 22.63
CA LEU A 232 -8.04 1.69 22.63
C LEU A 232 -9.01 1.35 23.77
#